data_AF-A0A918G2V4-F1
#
_entry.id   AF-A0A918G2V4-F1
#
_cell.length_a   1.000
_cell.length_b   1.000
_cell.length_c   1.000
_cell.angle_alpha   90.00
_cell.angle_beta   90.00
_cell.angle_gamma   90.00
#
_symmetry.space_group_name_H-M   'P 1'
#
loop_
_entity.id
_entity.type
_entity.pdbx_description
1 polymer ?
#
loop_
_entity_poly.entity_id
_entity_poly.type
_entity_poly.pdbx_seq_one_letter_code
_entity_poly.pdbx_strand_id
1 'polypeptide(L)'
;MSDRPPNPYTTAALARLVLADRARDTVDEALRLVPTLDDDRHTAQELLLQALRVRSSADRLVEAAVLHARENGADWTGIAVAMGIRTESVTERWLPQEQRWQAGLAHPMRHEPGEELPELAVPQAAYAPEAYAHDLDDWAGRHLDPVESERWRERGFDPARPVSGGLTRNPGEADTDEP
;
A
#
# COMPACT_ATOMS: atom_id res chain seq x y z
N MET A 1 -1.66 -24.79 16.73
CA MET A 1 -0.91 -23.56 16.38
C MET A 1 -0.54 -23.71 14.93
N SER A 2 -1.36 -23.17 14.02
CA SER A 2 -1.12 -23.34 12.58
C SER A 2 0.02 -22.43 12.18
N ASP A 3 1.19 -23.04 12.00
CA ASP A 3 2.39 -22.45 11.41
C ASP A 3 2.06 -22.22 9.92
N ARG A 4 1.76 -20.97 9.56
CA ARG A 4 1.68 -20.60 8.14
C ARG A 4 3.12 -20.60 7.61
N PRO A 5 3.37 -21.09 6.37
CA PRO A 5 4.69 -20.97 5.76
C PRO A 5 5.17 -19.50 5.77
N PRO A 6 6.50 -19.27 5.79
CA PRO A 6 7.07 -17.93 5.72
C PRO A 6 6.47 -17.15 4.55
N ASN A 7 6.29 -15.84 4.72
CA ASN A 7 5.87 -15.02 3.59
C ASN A 7 7.00 -15.06 2.53
N PRO A 8 6.71 -15.45 1.27
CA PRO A 8 7.74 -15.62 0.26
C PRO A 8 8.38 -14.31 -0.17
N TYR A 9 7.79 -13.17 0.22
CA TYR A 9 8.29 -11.84 -0.13
C TYR A 9 9.10 -11.19 0.98
N THR A 10 10.05 -10.35 0.57
CA THR A 10 10.76 -9.46 1.47
C THR A 10 9.82 -8.44 2.11
N THR A 11 10.16 -7.92 3.29
CA THR A 11 9.35 -6.90 3.99
C THR A 11 9.19 -5.62 3.15
N ALA A 12 10.24 -5.24 2.41
CA ALA A 12 10.19 -4.13 1.46
C ALA A 12 9.21 -4.36 0.31
N ALA A 13 9.15 -5.58 -0.24
CA ALA A 13 8.19 -5.92 -1.28
C ALA A 13 6.74 -5.87 -0.76
N LEU A 14 6.50 -6.37 0.46
CA LEU A 14 5.18 -6.27 1.10
C LEU A 14 4.79 -4.81 1.35
N ALA A 15 5.71 -3.97 1.84
CA ALA A 15 5.46 -2.55 2.02
C ALA A 15 5.19 -1.84 0.68
N ARG A 16 5.86 -2.25 -0.42
CA ARG A 16 5.61 -1.72 -1.77
C ARG A 16 4.22 -2.08 -2.29
N LEU A 17 3.76 -3.27 -1.96
CA LEU A 17 2.43 -3.74 -2.31
C LEU A 17 1.35 -3.00 -1.52
N VAL A 18 1.54 -2.80 -0.21
CA VAL A 18 0.66 -1.95 0.61
C VAL A 18 0.62 -0.53 0.06
N LEU A 19 1.76 0.03 -0.34
CA LEU A 19 1.82 1.35 -0.98
C LEU A 19 1.00 1.41 -2.28
N ALA A 20 1.11 0.38 -3.13
CA ALA A 20 0.31 0.29 -4.36
C ALA A 20 -1.21 0.20 -4.07
N ASP A 21 -1.59 -0.63 -3.10
CA ASP A 21 -2.98 -0.80 -2.66
C ASP A 21 -3.58 0.51 -2.13
N ARG A 22 -2.84 1.25 -1.30
CA ARG A 22 -3.29 2.57 -0.81
C ARG A 22 -3.36 3.63 -1.91
N ALA A 23 -2.48 3.53 -2.91
CA ALA A 23 -2.53 4.42 -4.07
C ALA A 23 -3.79 4.16 -4.89
N ARG A 24 -4.11 2.89 -5.16
CA ARG A 24 -5.36 2.47 -5.81
C ARG A 24 -6.57 3.04 -5.08
N ASP A 25 -6.67 2.81 -3.77
CA ASP A 25 -7.81 3.29 -2.96
C ASP A 25 -7.94 4.81 -3.00
N THR A 26 -6.82 5.54 -3.01
CA THR A 26 -6.82 7.01 -3.11
C THR A 26 -7.34 7.47 -4.47
N VAL A 27 -6.91 6.82 -5.55
CA VAL A 27 -7.40 7.12 -6.91
C VAL A 27 -8.87 6.79 -7.03
N ASP A 28 -9.32 5.61 -6.59
CA ASP A 28 -10.72 5.19 -6.66
C ASP A 28 -11.63 6.16 -5.90
N GLU A 29 -11.24 6.61 -4.70
CA GLU A 29 -12.00 7.61 -3.94
C GLU A 29 -12.01 8.98 -4.63
N ALA A 30 -10.88 9.41 -5.21
CA ALA A 30 -10.81 10.67 -5.94
C ALA A 30 -11.63 10.63 -7.23
N LEU A 31 -11.61 9.52 -7.96
CA LEU A 31 -12.37 9.33 -9.20
C LEU A 31 -13.87 9.41 -8.95
N ARG A 32 -14.37 8.98 -7.78
CA ARG A 32 -15.79 9.10 -7.43
C ARG A 32 -16.28 10.55 -7.33
N LEU A 33 -15.37 11.51 -7.11
CA LEU A 33 -15.68 12.94 -7.04
C LEU A 33 -15.66 13.64 -8.40
N VAL A 34 -15.14 12.99 -9.45
CA VAL A 34 -14.99 13.63 -10.77
C VAL A 34 -16.32 13.75 -11.51
N PRO A 35 -17.16 12.70 -11.60
CA PRO A 35 -18.45 12.82 -12.25
C PRO A 35 -19.39 13.70 -11.43
N THR A 36 -20.03 14.66 -12.07
CA THR A 36 -21.13 15.46 -11.50
C THR A 36 -22.46 14.70 -11.58
N LEU A 37 -22.42 13.38 -11.39
CA LEU A 37 -23.59 12.51 -11.49
C LEU A 37 -24.42 12.74 -10.24
N ASP A 38 -25.69 13.07 -10.41
CA ASP A 38 -26.63 13.27 -9.31
C ASP A 38 -26.21 14.41 -8.34
N ASP A 39 -25.52 15.47 -8.82
CA ASP A 39 -25.21 16.68 -8.03
C ASP A 39 -26.47 17.33 -7.43
N ASP A 40 -27.62 17.14 -8.08
CA ASP A 40 -28.95 17.57 -7.61
C ASP A 40 -29.51 16.69 -6.48
N ARG A 41 -28.96 15.50 -6.29
CA ARG A 41 -29.32 14.55 -5.23
C ARG A 41 -28.36 14.57 -4.05
N HIS A 42 -27.16 15.10 -4.23
CA HIS A 42 -26.17 15.21 -3.19
C HIS A 42 -26.31 16.49 -2.36
N THR A 43 -26.21 16.35 -1.04
CA THR A 43 -26.09 17.53 -0.18
C THR A 43 -24.66 18.06 -0.19
N ALA A 44 -24.47 19.37 0.04
CA ALA A 44 -23.13 19.95 0.17
C ALA A 44 -22.29 19.26 1.25
N GLN A 45 -22.93 18.75 2.30
CA GLN A 45 -22.30 17.99 3.37
C GLN A 45 -21.79 16.62 2.89
N GLU A 46 -22.48 15.95 1.97
CA GLU A 46 -22.05 14.65 1.42
C GLU A 46 -20.79 14.79 0.57
N LEU A 47 -20.72 15.81 -0.30
CA LEU A 47 -19.52 16.11 -1.07
C LEU A 47 -18.32 16.44 -0.17
N LEU A 48 -18.55 17.19 0.91
CA LEU A 48 -17.51 17.44 1.92
C LEU A 48 -17.04 16.14 2.59
N LEU A 49 -17.97 15.25 2.97
CA LEU A 49 -17.61 13.96 3.56
C LEU A 49 -16.80 13.08 2.60
N GLN A 50 -17.14 13.08 1.31
CA GLN A 50 -16.37 12.38 0.28
C GLN A 50 -14.96 12.98 0.12
N ALA A 51 -14.83 14.30 0.07
CA ALA A 51 -13.51 14.96 0.04
C ALA A 51 -12.66 14.64 1.28
N LEU A 52 -13.28 14.56 2.46
CA LEU A 52 -12.60 14.13 3.69
C LEU A 52 -12.15 12.67 3.64
N ARG A 53 -12.87 11.79 2.95
CA ARG A 53 -12.42 10.40 2.70
C ARG A 53 -11.20 10.36 1.81
N VAL A 54 -11.15 11.16 0.73
CA VAL A 54 -9.97 11.28 -0.12
C VAL A 54 -8.76 11.74 0.69
N ARG A 55 -8.93 12.76 1.53
CA ARG A 55 -7.86 13.20 2.45
C ARG A 55 -7.40 12.06 3.38
N SER A 56 -8.32 11.31 3.98
CA SER A 56 -7.98 10.19 4.83
C SER A 56 -7.24 9.06 4.08
N SER A 57 -7.63 8.77 2.83
CA SER A 57 -6.91 7.82 1.97
C SER A 57 -5.51 8.33 1.60
N ALA A 58 -5.36 9.63 1.30
CA ALA A 58 -4.06 10.25 1.05
C ALA A 58 -3.15 10.20 2.30
N ASP A 59 -3.68 10.45 3.49
CA ASP A 59 -2.93 10.32 4.74
C ASP A 59 -2.42 8.86 4.93
N ARG A 60 -3.28 7.87 4.67
CA ARG A 60 -2.92 6.44 4.69
C ARG A 60 -1.91 6.05 3.60
N LEU A 61 -1.94 6.71 2.46
CA LEU A 61 -0.97 6.55 1.38
C LEU A 61 0.42 7.07 1.80
N VAL A 62 0.47 8.25 2.44
CA VAL A 62 1.72 8.80 2.98
C VAL A 62 2.31 7.88 4.05
N GLU A 63 1.48 7.34 4.94
CA GLU A 63 1.94 6.34 5.92
C GLU A 63 2.58 5.11 5.25
N ALA A 64 1.94 4.56 4.22
CA ALA A 64 2.50 3.42 3.48
C ALA A 64 3.79 3.78 2.73
N ALA A 65 3.90 5.01 2.22
CA ALA A 65 5.12 5.50 1.54
C ALA A 65 6.29 5.65 2.51
N VAL A 66 6.04 6.20 3.71
CA VAL A 66 7.04 6.29 4.79
C VAL A 66 7.51 4.89 5.18
N LEU A 67 6.58 3.96 5.39
CA LEU A 67 6.90 2.58 5.73
C LEU A 67 7.76 1.92 4.63
N HIS A 68 7.36 2.04 3.36
CA HIS A 68 8.15 1.54 2.25
C HIS A 68 9.57 2.13 2.22
N ALA A 69 9.72 3.44 2.43
CA ALA A 69 11.03 4.08 2.48
C ALA A 69 11.90 3.51 3.61
N ARG A 70 11.31 3.28 4.79
CA ARG A 70 11.99 2.67 5.94
C ARG A 70 12.44 1.24 5.65
N GLU A 71 11.59 0.41 5.06
CA GLU A 71 11.97 -0.96 4.66
C GLU A 71 13.04 -0.99 3.56
N ASN A 72 13.18 0.08 2.78
CA ASN A 72 14.28 0.25 1.81
C ASN A 72 15.53 0.92 2.40
N GLY A 73 15.60 1.07 3.72
CA GLY A 73 16.78 1.56 4.43
C GLY A 73 16.90 3.08 4.54
N ALA A 74 15.88 3.86 4.18
CA ALA A 74 15.88 5.30 4.43
C ALA A 74 15.88 5.58 5.93
N ASP A 75 16.67 6.55 6.40
CA ASP A 75 16.65 6.99 7.79
C ASP A 75 15.57 8.07 8.03
N TRP A 76 15.23 8.32 9.30
CA TRP A 76 14.23 9.32 9.67
C TRP A 76 14.62 10.73 9.23
N THR A 77 15.92 11.04 9.19
CA THR A 77 16.44 12.33 8.74
C THR A 77 16.17 12.55 7.25
N GLY A 78 16.43 11.55 6.40
CA GLY A 78 16.16 11.63 4.97
C GLY A 78 14.68 11.80 4.67
N ILE A 79 13.82 11.09 5.41
CA ILE A 79 12.36 11.24 5.30
C ILE A 79 11.94 12.64 5.75
N ALA A 80 12.49 13.16 6.85
CA ALA A 80 12.20 14.50 7.34
C ALA A 80 12.55 15.59 6.32
N VAL A 81 13.72 15.48 5.68
CA VAL A 81 14.16 16.38 4.61
C VAL A 81 13.19 16.33 3.44
N ALA A 82 12.79 15.15 2.98
CA ALA A 82 11.83 14.99 1.88
C ALA A 82 10.46 15.61 2.20
N MET A 83 10.04 15.57 3.47
CA MET A 83 8.76 16.11 3.93
C MET A 83 8.82 17.60 4.35
N GLY A 84 10.01 18.20 4.41
CA GLY A 84 10.19 19.59 4.83
C GLY A 84 9.80 19.85 6.30
N ILE A 85 9.93 18.85 7.17
CA ILE A 85 9.60 18.93 8.60
C ILE A 85 10.78 18.45 9.45
N ARG A 86 10.68 18.61 10.77
CA ARG A 86 11.75 18.20 11.70
C ARG A 86 11.79 16.68 11.88
N THR A 87 13.00 16.13 12.07
CA THR A 87 13.23 14.69 12.27
C THR A 87 12.49 14.15 13.49
N GLU A 88 12.43 14.90 14.58
CA GLU A 88 11.70 14.50 15.79
C GLU A 88 10.21 14.34 15.49
N SER A 89 9.63 15.29 14.74
CA SER A 89 8.21 15.25 14.34
C SER A 89 7.89 14.07 13.43
N VAL A 90 8.84 13.64 12.59
CA VAL A 90 8.69 12.45 11.75
C VAL A 90 8.75 11.19 12.59
N THR A 91 9.76 11.10 13.45
CA THR A 91 9.98 9.94 14.31
C THR A 91 8.78 9.73 15.25
N GLU A 92 8.34 10.78 15.95
CA GLU A 92 7.17 10.71 16.83
C GLU A 92 5.90 10.27 16.09
N ARG A 93 5.73 10.72 14.85
CA ARG A 93 4.51 10.46 14.07
C ARG A 93 4.45 9.06 13.48
N TRP A 94 5.58 8.48 13.04
CA TRP A 94 5.59 7.25 12.24
C TRP A 94 6.34 6.06 12.86
N LEU A 95 7.15 6.26 13.90
CA LEU A 95 7.80 5.15 14.61
C LEU A 95 6.78 4.15 15.20
N PRO A 96 5.64 4.56 15.80
CA PRO A 96 4.64 3.61 16.28
C PRO A 96 4.04 2.74 15.16
N GLN A 97 3.93 3.28 13.95
CA GLN A 97 3.40 2.59 12.76
C GLN A 97 4.43 1.57 12.26
N GLU A 98 5.71 1.94 12.18
CA GLU A 98 6.81 1.01 11.86
C GLU A 98 6.86 -0.15 12.87
N GLN A 99 6.76 0.15 14.17
CA GLN A 99 6.75 -0.88 15.22
C GLN A 99 5.55 -1.81 15.10
N ARG A 100 4.35 -1.26 14.86
CA ARG A 100 3.14 -2.08 14.63
C ARG A 100 3.26 -2.95 13.38
N TRP A 101 3.84 -2.42 12.31
CA TRP A 101 4.10 -3.18 11.10
C TRP A 101 5.03 -4.37 11.37
N GLN A 102 6.18 -4.13 12.01
CA GLN A 102 7.15 -5.19 12.33
C GLN A 102 6.55 -6.25 13.26
N ALA A 103 5.81 -5.83 14.28
CA ALA A 103 5.09 -6.74 15.16
C ALA A 103 4.01 -7.54 14.42
N GLY A 104 3.27 -6.90 13.51
CA GLY A 104 2.23 -7.54 12.71
C GLY A 104 2.80 -8.53 11.69
N LEU A 105 3.96 -8.25 11.09
CA LEU A 105 4.63 -9.22 10.21
C LEU A 105 5.07 -10.47 10.98
N ALA A 106 5.56 -10.30 12.21
CA ALA A 106 5.91 -11.42 13.08
C ALA A 106 4.68 -12.18 13.60
N HIS A 107 3.59 -11.47 13.89
CA HIS A 107 2.35 -12.03 14.43
C HIS A 107 1.12 -11.47 13.68
N PRO A 108 0.80 -11.99 12.48
CA PRO A 108 -0.24 -11.44 11.63
C PRO A 108 -1.66 -11.52 12.21
N MET A 109 -1.90 -12.45 13.13
CA MET A 109 -3.19 -12.60 13.82
C MET A 109 -3.03 -12.19 15.27
N ARG A 110 -3.73 -11.12 15.67
CA ARG A 110 -3.74 -10.61 17.05
C ARG A 110 -5.07 -10.94 17.71
N HIS A 111 -5.03 -11.38 18.95
CA HIS A 111 -6.22 -11.58 19.77
C HIS A 111 -6.26 -10.47 20.82
N GLU A 112 -7.27 -9.60 20.76
CA GLU A 112 -7.49 -8.60 21.79
C GLU A 112 -8.36 -9.18 22.92
N PRO A 113 -8.06 -8.86 24.20
CA PRO A 113 -8.90 -9.29 25.31
C PRO A 113 -10.33 -8.77 25.16
N GLY A 114 -11.30 -9.69 25.02
CA GLY A 114 -12.71 -9.38 24.85
C GLY A 114 -13.23 -9.53 23.41
N GLU A 115 -12.36 -9.85 22.45
CA GLU A 115 -12.77 -10.19 21.08
C GLU A 115 -12.82 -11.71 20.88
N GLU A 116 -13.89 -12.19 20.24
CA GLU A 116 -14.08 -13.62 19.97
C GLU A 116 -13.24 -14.13 18.79
N LEU A 117 -12.85 -13.24 17.88
CA LEU A 117 -12.11 -13.58 16.66
C LEU A 117 -10.82 -12.77 16.59
N PRO A 118 -9.71 -13.37 16.12
CA PRO A 118 -8.47 -12.64 15.91
C PRO A 118 -8.59 -11.60 14.79
N GLU A 119 -8.03 -10.42 15.04
CA GLU A 119 -7.92 -9.34 14.07
C GLU A 119 -6.58 -9.46 13.30
N LEU A 120 -6.60 -9.02 12.05
CA LEU A 120 -5.40 -8.92 11.25
C LEU A 120 -4.52 -7.76 11.73
N ALA A 121 -3.28 -8.05 12.10
CA ALA A 121 -2.31 -7.08 12.62
C ALA A 121 -1.52 -6.34 11.53
N VAL A 122 -1.71 -6.69 10.26
CA VAL A 122 -1.10 -6.07 9.07
C VAL A 122 -2.17 -5.69 8.05
N PRO A 123 -1.89 -4.78 7.11
CA PRO A 123 -2.75 -4.55 5.96
C PRO A 123 -3.02 -5.84 5.17
N GLN A 124 -4.21 -5.96 4.59
CA GLN A 124 -4.63 -7.16 3.84
C GLN A 124 -3.69 -7.47 2.68
N ALA A 125 -3.22 -6.44 1.98
CA ALA A 125 -2.23 -6.57 0.92
C ALA A 125 -0.90 -7.21 1.37
N ALA A 126 -0.49 -7.03 2.63
CA ALA A 126 0.69 -7.71 3.17
C ALA A 126 0.40 -9.14 3.64
N TYR A 127 -0.84 -9.43 4.03
CA TYR A 127 -1.27 -10.77 4.49
C TYR A 127 -1.58 -11.75 3.35
N ALA A 128 -2.10 -11.25 2.23
CA ALA A 128 -2.43 -12.01 1.04
C ALA A 128 -1.78 -11.38 -0.22
N PRO A 129 -0.43 -11.36 -0.27
CA PRO A 129 0.30 -10.56 -1.25
C PRO A 129 0.06 -11.00 -2.70
N GLU A 130 -0.08 -12.28 -2.99
CA GLU A 130 -0.33 -12.77 -4.36
C GLU A 130 -1.68 -12.29 -4.89
N ALA A 131 -2.74 -12.42 -4.07
CA ALA A 131 -4.09 -12.01 -4.44
C ALA A 131 -4.13 -10.50 -4.72
N TYR A 132 -3.56 -9.70 -3.84
CA TYR A 132 -3.55 -8.24 -4.00
C TYR A 132 -2.64 -7.80 -5.15
N ALA A 133 -1.54 -8.51 -5.43
CA ALA A 133 -0.69 -8.20 -6.57
C ALA A 133 -1.45 -8.41 -7.88
N HIS A 134 -2.18 -9.51 -8.03
CA HIS A 134 -3.00 -9.77 -9.21
C HIS A 134 -4.15 -8.76 -9.35
N ASP A 135 -4.87 -8.46 -8.26
CA ASP A 135 -5.92 -7.45 -8.27
C ASP A 135 -5.38 -6.06 -8.69
N LEU A 136 -4.16 -5.72 -8.28
CA LEU A 136 -3.49 -4.48 -8.65
C LEU A 136 -2.98 -4.48 -10.09
N ASP A 137 -2.52 -5.62 -10.62
CA ASP A 137 -2.17 -5.78 -12.04
C ASP A 137 -3.39 -5.48 -12.92
N ASP A 138 -4.54 -6.08 -12.59
CA ASP A 138 -5.80 -5.88 -13.29
C ASP A 138 -6.32 -4.44 -13.17
N TRP A 139 -6.16 -3.82 -11.99
CA TRP A 139 -6.52 -2.42 -11.81
C TRP A 139 -5.64 -1.51 -12.64
N ALA A 140 -4.32 -1.71 -12.63
CA ALA A 140 -3.37 -0.92 -13.41
C ALA A 140 -3.68 -1.05 -14.91
N GLY A 141 -3.89 -2.26 -15.42
CA GLY A 141 -4.25 -2.48 -16.83
C GLY A 141 -5.49 -1.71 -17.30
N ARG A 142 -6.48 -1.48 -16.42
CA ARG A 142 -7.69 -0.71 -16.72
C ARG A 142 -7.51 0.82 -16.63
N HIS A 143 -6.53 1.30 -15.88
CA HIS A 143 -6.34 2.72 -15.57
C HIS A 143 -5.08 3.34 -16.19
N LEU A 144 -4.25 2.55 -16.87
CA LEU A 144 -3.11 3.06 -17.62
C LEU A 144 -3.58 3.92 -18.79
N ASP A 145 -3.33 5.21 -18.69
CA ASP A 145 -3.58 6.15 -19.77
C ASP A 145 -2.65 5.84 -20.97
N PRO A 146 -3.16 5.79 -22.21
CA PRO A 146 -2.34 5.50 -23.38
C PRO A 146 -1.21 6.49 -23.63
N VAL A 147 -1.41 7.77 -23.31
CA VAL A 147 -0.41 8.84 -23.51
C VAL A 147 0.70 8.73 -22.47
N GLU A 148 0.35 8.51 -21.20
CA GLU A 148 1.34 8.20 -20.16
C GLU A 148 2.12 6.92 -20.47
N SER A 149 1.44 5.89 -20.97
CA SER A 149 2.06 4.63 -21.37
C SER A 149 3.10 4.84 -22.48
N GLU A 150 2.80 5.64 -23.49
CA GLU A 150 3.75 6.00 -24.54
C GLU A 150 4.95 6.76 -23.99
N ARG A 151 4.73 7.76 -23.12
CA ARG A 151 5.81 8.51 -22.46
C ARG A 151 6.74 7.62 -21.63
N TRP A 152 6.22 6.59 -20.98
CA TRP A 152 7.04 5.65 -20.22
C TRP A 152 7.89 4.77 -21.15
N ARG A 153 7.33 4.31 -22.28
CA ARG A 153 8.08 3.56 -23.30
C ARG A 153 9.22 4.39 -23.90
N GLU A 154 8.99 5.66 -24.19
CA GLU A 154 10.03 6.59 -24.67
C GLU A 154 11.20 6.73 -23.67
N ARG A 155 10.92 6.57 -22.38
CA ARG A 155 11.93 6.60 -21.31
C ARG A 155 12.56 5.23 -21.02
N GLY A 156 12.20 4.20 -21.81
CA GLY A 156 12.71 2.84 -21.66
C GLY A 156 12.06 2.03 -20.53
N PHE A 157 10.92 2.48 -20.00
CA PHE A 157 10.13 1.71 -19.04
C PHE A 157 9.03 0.91 -19.74
N ASP A 158 8.73 -0.27 -19.21
CA ASP A 158 7.56 -1.04 -19.64
C ASP A 158 6.33 -0.59 -18.84
N PRO A 159 5.36 0.10 -19.46
CA PRO A 159 4.15 0.55 -18.78
C PRO A 159 3.22 -0.59 -18.40
N ALA A 160 3.35 -1.75 -19.05
CA ALA A 160 2.58 -2.95 -18.72
C ALA A 160 3.28 -3.80 -17.65
N ARG A 161 4.39 -3.32 -17.07
CA ARG A 161 5.10 -4.07 -16.02
C ARG A 161 4.15 -4.31 -14.84
N PRO A 162 3.81 -5.57 -14.53
CA PRO A 162 2.89 -5.86 -13.46
C PRO A 162 3.50 -5.51 -12.10
N VAL A 163 2.66 -5.09 -11.15
CA VAL A 163 3.00 -4.97 -9.73
C VAL A 163 3.59 -6.27 -9.22
N SER A 164 3.01 -7.42 -9.59
CA SER A 164 3.54 -8.75 -9.25
C SER A 164 4.99 -8.94 -9.75
N GLY A 165 5.34 -8.43 -10.94
CA GLY A 165 6.69 -8.47 -11.50
C GLY A 165 7.71 -7.52 -10.86
N GLY A 166 7.28 -6.73 -9.86
CA GLY A 166 8.15 -5.89 -9.04
C GLY A 166 8.41 -6.45 -7.64
N LEU A 167 7.78 -7.55 -7.24
CA LEU A 167 7.88 -8.09 -5.89
C LEU A 167 9.13 -8.97 -5.73
N THR A 168 10.04 -8.55 -4.84
CA THR A 168 11.24 -9.31 -4.50
C THR A 168 10.91 -10.44 -3.51
N ARG A 169 11.19 -11.69 -3.91
CA ARG A 169 11.09 -12.88 -3.06
C ARG A 169 12.31 -13.07 -2.15
N ASN A 170 12.14 -13.78 -1.04
CA ASN A 170 13.23 -14.17 -0.14
C ASN A 170 14.15 -15.19 -0.84
N PRO A 171 15.49 -15.09 -0.72
CA PRO A 171 16.46 -15.85 -1.51
C PRO A 171 16.59 -17.36 -1.17
N GLY A 172 15.57 -17.99 -0.57
CA GLY A 172 15.56 -19.41 -0.21
C GLY A 172 14.30 -20.20 -0.60
N GLU A 173 13.30 -19.55 -1.21
CA GLU A 173 12.02 -20.15 -1.60
C GLU A 173 11.77 -20.00 -3.11
N ALA A 174 12.82 -20.22 -3.91
CA ALA A 174 12.63 -20.40 -5.35
C ALA A 174 11.95 -21.76 -5.59
N ASP A 175 10.85 -21.72 -6.33
CA ASP A 175 9.96 -22.82 -6.72
C ASP A 175 10.64 -24.19 -6.72
N THR A 176 10.33 -25.01 -5.71
CA THR A 176 10.21 -26.46 -5.92
C THR A 176 8.91 -26.68 -6.71
N ASP A 177 8.96 -26.36 -7.99
CA ASP A 177 8.03 -26.86 -8.99
C ASP A 177 8.82 -27.08 -10.28
N GLU A 178 9.26 -28.32 -10.47
CA GLU A 178 9.64 -28.89 -11.76
C GLU A 178 9.11 -30.33 -11.78
N PRO A 179 8.82 -30.88 -12.98
CA PRO A 179 7.48 -31.20 -13.49
C PRO A 179 6.93 -32.59 -13.10
#